data_AF-D5RH70-F1
#
_entry.id   AF-D5RH70-F1
#
_cell.length_a   1.000
_cell.length_b   1.000
_cell.length_c   1.000
_cell.angle_alpha   90.00
_cell.angle_beta   90.00
_cell.angle_gamma   90.00
#
_symmetry.space_group_name_H-M   'P 1'
#
loop_
_entity.id
_entity.type
_entity.pdbx_description
1 polymer ?
#
loop_
_entity_poly.entity_id
_entity_poly.type
_entity_poly.pdbx_seq_one_letter_code
_entity_poly.pdbx_strand_id
1 'polypeptide(L)'
;MHGCALLAEAARGTHLLFLDADVRLEPHTAAAMAAHAELHALALVSAVPRQIIGSLGEALTVPMINVLMQGYLPGGGRAPRGASAGDPRMAAACGQLVLVEAR
;
A
#
# COMPACT_ATOMS: atom_id res chain seq x y z
N MET A 1 4.52 9.49 -14.93
CA MET A 1 4.17 9.90 -13.55
C MET A 1 4.08 11.43 -13.46
N HIS A 2 3.29 12.08 -14.33
CA HIS A 2 3.20 13.56 -14.36
C HIS A 2 2.00 14.07 -13.55
N GLY A 3 0.84 13.43 -13.67
CA GLY A 3 -0.36 13.81 -12.90
C GLY A 3 -0.17 13.71 -11.39
N CYS A 4 0.38 12.59 -10.90
CA CYS A 4 0.67 12.43 -9.47
C CYS A 4 1.66 13.48 -8.95
N ALA A 5 2.67 13.86 -9.74
CA ALA A 5 3.65 14.87 -9.35
C ALA A 5 3.02 16.26 -9.21
N LEU A 6 2.23 16.69 -10.20
CA LEU A 6 1.52 17.97 -10.14
C LEU A 6 0.54 18.06 -8.96
N LEU A 7 -0.20 16.97 -8.70
CA LEU A 7 -1.14 16.93 -7.58
C LEU A 7 -0.41 16.89 -6.23
N ALA A 8 0.73 16.21 -6.14
CA ALA A 8 1.57 16.22 -4.95
C ALA A 8 2.13 17.63 -4.65
N GLU A 9 2.59 18.36 -5.66
CA GLU A 9 3.04 19.75 -5.51
C GLU A 9 1.92 20.70 -5.08
N ALA A 10 0.69 20.47 -5.55
CA ALA A 10 -0.46 21.30 -5.20
C ALA A 10 -1.09 20.95 -3.83
N ALA A 11 -0.83 19.76 -3.31
CA ALA A 11 -1.37 19.30 -2.04
C ALA A 11 -0.79 20.09 -0.86
N ARG A 12 -1.60 20.28 0.18
CA ARG A 12 -1.24 21.05 1.39
C ARG A 12 -1.35 20.25 2.68
N GLY A 13 -1.63 18.95 2.57
CA GLY A 13 -1.75 18.05 3.71
C GLY A 13 -0.39 17.61 4.24
N THR A 14 -0.37 17.08 5.45
CA THR A 14 0.81 16.44 6.06
C THR A 14 1.11 15.06 5.47
N HIS A 15 0.15 14.50 4.74
CA HIS A 15 0.28 13.22 4.06
C HIS A 15 -0.28 13.31 2.64
N LEU A 16 0.32 12.55 1.73
CA LEU A 16 -0.14 12.39 0.36
C LEU A 16 -0.71 10.98 0.20
N LEU A 17 -1.98 10.89 -0.19
CA LEU A 17 -2.65 9.64 -0.48
C LEU A 17 -2.72 9.42 -1.99
N PHE A 18 -1.96 8.46 -2.49
CA PHE A 18 -2.00 7.98 -3.86
C PHE A 18 -2.91 6.75 -3.92
N LEU A 19 -3.78 6.74 -4.93
CA LEU A 19 -4.65 5.62 -5.23
C LEU A 19 -4.83 5.50 -6.73
N ASP A 20 -5.02 4.27 -7.21
CA ASP A 20 -5.39 4.03 -8.60
C ASP A 20 -6.81 4.55 -8.89
N ALA A 21 -7.07 4.90 -10.16
CA ALA A 21 -8.33 5.51 -10.57
C ALA A 21 -9.55 4.59 -10.39
N ASP A 22 -9.34 3.27 -10.29
CA ASP A 22 -10.36 2.26 -10.07
C ASP A 22 -10.53 1.88 -8.58
N VAL A 23 -9.70 2.41 -7.69
CA VAL A 23 -9.84 2.20 -6.25
C VAL A 23 -10.98 3.05 -5.69
N ARG A 24 -11.79 2.44 -4.82
CA ARG A 24 -12.87 3.10 -4.09
C ARG A 24 -12.61 2.94 -2.60
N LEU A 25 -12.62 4.05 -1.89
CA LEU A 25 -12.41 4.08 -0.45
C LEU A 25 -13.75 4.03 0.26
N GLU A 26 -13.85 3.14 1.25
CA GLU A 26 -14.91 3.25 2.26
C GLU A 26 -14.69 4.50 3.12
N PRO A 27 -15.76 5.05 3.73
CA PRO A 27 -15.65 6.15 4.68
C PRO A 27 -14.55 5.88 5.72
N HIS A 28 -13.81 6.93 6.07
CA HIS A 28 -12.71 6.89 7.04
C HIS A 28 -11.44 6.13 6.65
N THR A 29 -11.38 5.44 5.49
CA THR A 29 -10.16 4.71 5.08
C THR A 29 -8.91 5.60 5.11
N ALA A 30 -8.98 6.81 4.51
CA ALA A 30 -7.86 7.74 4.49
C ALA A 30 -7.43 8.19 5.91
N ALA A 31 -8.40 8.50 6.78
CA ALA A 31 -8.14 8.91 8.15
C ALA A 31 -7.54 7.77 8.98
N ALA A 32 -8.01 6.53 8.79
CA ALA A 32 -7.49 5.35 9.45
C ALA A 32 -6.04 5.06 9.03
N MET A 33 -5.71 5.23 7.74
CA MET A 33 -4.34 5.09 7.25
C MET A 33 -3.41 6.15 7.86
N ALA A 34 -3.84 7.42 7.92
CA ALA A 34 -3.06 8.49 8.54
C ALA A 34 -2.86 8.25 10.04
N ALA A 35 -3.93 7.90 10.77
CA ALA A 35 -3.84 7.57 12.19
C ALA A 35 -2.91 6.36 12.45
N HIS A 36 -2.92 5.36 11.56
CA HIS A 36 -1.99 4.22 11.65
C HIS A 36 -0.54 4.65 11.41
N ALA A 37 -0.31 5.52 10.43
CA ALA A 37 1.02 6.08 10.17
C ALA A 37 1.56 6.83 11.39
N GLU A 38 0.74 7.71 11.97
CA GLU A 38 1.09 8.50 13.16
C GLU A 38 1.33 7.62 14.38
N LEU A 39 0.44 6.66 14.67
CA LEU A 39 0.53 5.76 15.82
C LEU A 39 1.83 4.94 15.83
N HIS A 40 2.32 4.57 14.64
CA HIS A 40 3.49 3.72 14.48
C HIS A 40 4.73 4.47 13.96
N ALA A 41 4.66 5.80 13.85
CA ALA A 41 5.72 6.64 13.29
C ALA A 41 6.24 6.15 11.92
N LEU A 42 5.31 5.78 11.03
CA LEU A 42 5.61 5.24 9.70
C LEU A 42 5.63 6.36 8.65
N ALA A 43 6.71 6.43 7.87
CA ALA A 43 6.79 7.36 6.74
C ALA A 43 5.91 6.95 5.54
N LEU A 44 5.47 5.68 5.50
CA LEU A 44 4.67 5.11 4.42
C LEU A 44 3.75 4.01 4.96
N VAL A 45 2.49 4.04 4.53
CA VAL A 45 1.50 2.98 4.75
C VAL A 45 0.92 2.59 3.39
N SER A 46 0.86 1.29 3.10
CA SER A 46 0.23 0.76 1.90
C SER A 46 -0.81 -0.29 2.25
N ALA A 47 -1.84 -0.40 1.43
CA ALA A 47 -2.88 -1.40 1.57
C ALA A 47 -3.17 -2.05 0.22
N VAL A 48 -3.68 -3.28 0.26
CA VAL A 48 -4.16 -4.00 -0.91
C VAL A 48 -5.68 -3.87 -0.94
N PRO A 49 -6.26 -3.15 -1.92
CA PRO A 49 -7.71 -3.03 -2.02
C PRO A 49 -8.38 -4.40 -2.22
N ARG A 50 -9.65 -4.51 -1.81
CA ARG A 50 -10.46 -5.69 -2.14
C ARG A 50 -10.60 -5.79 -3.66
N GLN A 51 -10.14 -6.89 -4.21
CA GLN A 51 -10.20 -7.16 -5.65
C GLN A 51 -11.62 -7.59 -6.03
N ILE A 52 -12.24 -6.87 -6.97
CA ILE A 52 -13.54 -7.24 -7.55
C ILE A 52 -13.26 -8.12 -8.78
N ILE A 53 -13.74 -9.37 -8.74
CA ILE A 53 -13.50 -10.38 -9.79
C ILE A 53 -14.79 -10.58 -10.59
N GLY A 54 -14.74 -10.32 -11.90
CA GLY A 54 -15.88 -10.44 -12.81
C GLY A 54 -15.78 -11.58 -13.82
N SER A 55 -14.58 -12.15 -14.01
CA SER A 55 -14.34 -13.23 -14.97
C SER A 55 -13.49 -14.37 -14.42
N LEU A 56 -13.52 -15.51 -15.11
CA LEU A 56 -12.66 -16.66 -14.78
C LEU A 56 -11.17 -16.32 -14.93
N GLY A 57 -10.82 -15.53 -15.96
CA GLY A 57 -9.43 -15.10 -16.17
C GLY A 57 -8.93 -14.23 -15.02
N GLU A 58 -9.74 -13.27 -14.57
CA GLU A 58 -9.45 -12.46 -13.38
C GLU A 58 -9.34 -13.33 -12.12
N ALA A 59 -10.26 -14.29 -11.92
CA ALA A 59 -10.22 -15.20 -10.77
C ALA A 59 -8.92 -16.01 -10.69
N LEU A 60 -8.33 -16.36 -11.85
CA LEU A 60 -7.09 -17.12 -11.94
C LEU A 60 -5.84 -16.24 -11.80
N THR A 61 -5.91 -14.95 -12.14
CA THR A 61 -4.72 -14.09 -12.27
C THR A 61 -4.64 -13.02 -11.20
N VAL A 62 -5.75 -12.36 -10.85
CA VAL A 62 -5.78 -11.21 -9.94
C VAL A 62 -5.34 -11.58 -8.51
N PRO A 63 -5.75 -12.72 -7.92
CA PRO A 63 -5.26 -13.12 -6.60
C PRO A 63 -3.74 -13.37 -6.52
N MET A 64 -3.08 -13.60 -7.67
CA MET A 64 -1.64 -13.86 -7.71
C MET A 64 -0.80 -12.65 -7.26
N ILE A 65 -1.36 -11.44 -7.18
CA ILE A 65 -0.64 -10.28 -6.68
C ILE A 65 -0.13 -10.49 -5.24
N ASN A 66 -0.91 -11.17 -4.39
CA ASN A 66 -0.51 -11.44 -3.01
C ASN A 66 0.62 -12.46 -2.96
N VAL A 67 0.59 -13.45 -3.85
CA VAL A 67 1.67 -14.44 -4.00
C VAL A 67 2.95 -13.76 -4.47
N LEU A 68 2.85 -12.85 -5.44
CA LEU A 68 3.99 -12.08 -5.95
C LEU A 68 4.59 -11.20 -4.84
N MET A 69 3.76 -10.43 -4.12
CA MET A 69 4.23 -9.60 -3.01
C MET A 69 4.98 -10.41 -1.94
N GLN A 70 4.45 -11.57 -1.53
CA GLN A 70 5.15 -12.47 -0.61
C GLN A 70 6.42 -13.07 -1.22
N GLY A 71 6.40 -13.41 -2.51
CA GLY A 71 7.54 -13.97 -3.23
C GLY A 71 8.72 -13.01 -3.37
N TYR A 72 8.47 -11.70 -3.38
CA TYR A 72 9.53 -10.68 -3.36
C TYR A 72 10.14 -10.47 -1.97
N LEU A 73 9.45 -10.89 -0.91
CA LEU A 73 9.98 -10.82 0.44
C LEU A 73 10.93 -12.00 0.74
N PRO A 74 12.00 -11.78 1.52
CA PRO A 74 12.90 -12.84 1.95
C PRO A 74 12.14 -14.05 2.53
N GLY A 75 12.56 -15.26 2.13
CA GLY A 75 11.96 -16.50 2.61
C GLY A 75 10.49 -16.72 2.20
N GLY A 76 9.98 -15.97 1.22
CA GLY A 76 8.57 -16.01 0.80
C GLY A 76 7.65 -15.34 1.81
N GLY A 77 8.07 -14.20 2.38
CA GLY A 77 7.34 -13.50 3.44
C GLY A 77 7.54 -14.08 4.83
N ARG A 78 8.40 -15.10 4.98
CA ARG A 78 8.81 -15.61 6.29
C ARG A 78 9.90 -14.71 6.85
N ALA A 79 9.63 -14.11 8.00
CA ALA A 79 10.59 -13.27 8.70
C ALA A 79 11.94 -14.02 8.86
N PRO A 80 13.07 -13.43 8.44
CA PRO A 80 14.37 -14.06 8.60
C PRO A 80 14.69 -14.26 10.08
N ARG A 81 15.54 -15.24 10.40
CA ARG A 81 15.96 -15.46 11.80
C ARG A 81 16.59 -14.19 12.36
N GLY A 82 16.12 -13.77 13.54
CA GLY A 82 16.56 -12.54 14.20
C GLY A 82 15.90 -11.26 13.69
N ALA A 83 14.89 -11.36 12.80
CA ALA A 83 14.07 -10.20 12.45
C ALA A 83 13.28 -9.70 13.68
N SER A 84 13.29 -8.40 13.88
CA SER A 84 12.40 -7.73 14.83
C SER A 84 11.04 -7.42 14.20
N ALA A 85 10.05 -7.11 15.04
CA ALA A 85 8.85 -6.46 14.56
C ALA A 85 9.24 -5.16 13.81
N GLY A 86 8.71 -4.96 12.61
CA GLY A 86 9.01 -3.79 11.78
C GLY A 86 10.35 -3.82 11.03
N ASP A 87 10.98 -4.99 10.86
CA ASP A 87 12.19 -5.13 10.04
C ASP A 87 11.96 -4.55 8.62
N PRO A 88 12.70 -3.51 8.18
CA PRO A 88 12.49 -2.87 6.87
C PRO A 88 12.62 -3.82 5.70
N ARG A 89 13.36 -4.93 5.86
CA ARG A 89 13.48 -5.96 4.81
C ARG A 89 12.16 -6.65 4.51
N MET A 90 11.23 -6.64 5.48
CA MET A 90 9.88 -7.20 5.35
C MET A 90 8.85 -6.20 4.84
N ALA A 91 9.26 -4.96 4.51
CA ALA A 91 8.36 -3.97 3.95
C ALA A 91 7.95 -4.36 2.53
N ALA A 92 6.64 -4.36 2.27
CA ALA A 92 6.06 -4.49 0.95
C ALA A 92 4.99 -3.41 0.78
N ALA A 93 4.82 -2.93 -0.46
CA ALA A 93 3.80 -1.96 -0.81
C ALA A 93 3.11 -2.37 -2.11
N CYS A 94 1.80 -2.17 -2.14
CA CYS A 94 0.98 -2.28 -3.33
C CYS A 94 0.72 -0.88 -3.87
N GLY A 95 1.03 -0.64 -5.15
CA GLY A 95 0.90 0.68 -5.77
C GLY A 95 -0.54 1.22 -5.83
N GLN A 96 -1.54 0.34 -5.68
CA GLN A 96 -2.95 0.71 -5.81
C GLN A 96 -3.43 1.65 -4.69
N LEU A 97 -2.80 1.60 -3.51
CA LEU A 97 -3.14 2.45 -2.37
C LEU A 97 -1.91 2.65 -1.48
N VAL A 98 -1.40 3.88 -1.49
CA VAL A 98 -0.19 4.27 -0.76
C VAL A 98 -0.39 5.65 -0.12
N LEU A 99 -0.18 5.73 1.19
CA LEU A 99 -0.07 6.97 1.95
C LEU A 99 1.39 7.22 2.27
N VAL A 100 1.89 8.42 2.01
CA VAL A 100 3.24 8.85 2.38
C VAL A 100 3.21 10.15 3.19
N GLU A 101 4.14 10.30 4.11
CA GLU A 101 4.39 11.56 4.81
C GLU A 101 4.86 12.63 3.79
N ALA A 102 4.22 13.80 3.80
CA ALA A 102 4.63 14.96 3.01
C ALA A 102 5.73 15.71 3.78
N ARG A 103 6.95 15.69 3.26
CA ARG A 103 8.10 16.42 3.81
C ARG A 103 8.39 17.70 3.03
#